data_AF-A0A653NSJ0-F1
#
_entry.id   AF-A0A653NSJ0-F1
#
_cell.length_a   1.000
_cell.length_b   1.000
_cell.length_c   1.000
_cell.angle_alpha   90.00
_cell.angle_beta   90.00
_cell.angle_gamma   90.00
#
_symmetry.space_group_name_H-M   'P 1'
#
loop_
_entity.id
_entity.type
_entity.pdbx_description
1 polymer ?
#
loop_
_entity_poly.entity_id
_entity_poly.type
_entity_poly.pdbx_seq_one_letter_code
_entity_poly.pdbx_strand_id
1 'polypeptide(L)'
;MDDLLEQQLKQLLIRECDKEDDIDWQSIADDEPLFGAKSRIAMDSLDALQVSLALQQHYGVRIEGAKDGRKILASIASIAAFIRSGAEGGELEPDQAKVGEKAQFTSSK
;
A
#
# COMPACT_ATOMS: atom_id res chain seq x y z
N MET A 1 8.24 17.39 -6.44
CA MET A 1 8.30 17.30 -4.97
C MET A 1 7.27 16.27 -4.61
N ASP A 2 7.69 15.03 -4.39
CA ASP A 2 6.83 13.98 -3.88
C ASP A 2 6.38 14.35 -2.46
N ASP A 3 5.08 14.36 -2.18
CA ASP A 3 4.58 14.58 -0.82
C ASP A 3 4.95 13.39 0.07
N LEU A 4 5.21 13.65 1.36
CA LEU A 4 5.54 12.63 2.35
C LEU A 4 4.49 11.49 2.39
N LEU A 5 3.22 11.84 2.16
CA LEU A 5 2.12 10.90 2.07
C LEU A 5 2.29 9.91 0.91
N GLU A 6 2.71 10.39 -0.26
CA GLU A 6 2.90 9.55 -1.44
C GLU A 6 4.06 8.58 -1.25
N GLN A 7 5.14 9.02 -0.58
CA GLN A 7 6.27 8.16 -0.24
C GLN A 7 5.85 7.05 0.73
N GLN A 8 5.11 7.40 1.79
CA GLN A 8 4.58 6.43 2.76
C GLN A 8 3.62 5.43 2.09
N LEU A 9 2.77 5.91 1.19
CA LEU A 9 1.87 5.07 0.41
C LEU A 9 2.63 4.08 -0.46
N LYS A 10 3.63 4.54 -1.23
CA LYS A 10 4.44 3.69 -2.09
C LYS A 10 5.15 2.60 -1.26
N GLN A 11 5.74 2.99 -0.13
CA GLN A 11 6.44 2.05 0.75
C GLN A 11 5.48 1.03 1.40
N LEU A 12 4.31 1.46 1.86
CA LEU A 12 3.28 0.57 2.41
C LEU A 12 2.76 -0.39 1.34
N LEU A 13 2.52 0.09 0.12
CA LEU A 13 1.97 -0.73 -0.95
C LEU A 13 2.94 -1.83 -1.38
N ILE A 14 4.22 -1.49 -1.54
CA ILE A 14 5.26 -2.46 -1.87
C ILE A 14 5.38 -3.53 -0.78
N ARG A 15 5.35 -3.12 0.49
CA ARG A 15 5.43 -4.04 1.63
C ARG A 15 4.22 -4.96 1.72
N GLU A 16 3.01 -4.42 1.60
CA GLU A 16 1.78 -5.22 1.64
C GLU A 16 1.64 -6.16 0.43
N CYS A 17 2.19 -5.78 -0.72
CA CYS A 17 2.25 -6.63 -1.91
C CYS A 17 3.47 -7.57 -1.94
N ASP A 18 4.33 -7.57 -0.91
CA ASP A 18 5.55 -8.38 -0.85
C ASP A 18 6.47 -8.20 -2.09
N LYS A 19 6.58 -6.94 -2.57
CA LYS A 19 7.33 -6.59 -3.80
C LYS A 19 8.58 -5.76 -3.54
N GLU A 20 8.99 -5.60 -2.27
CA GLU A 20 10.13 -4.76 -1.89
C GLU A 20 11.48 -5.26 -2.43
N ASP A 21 11.60 -6.56 -2.65
CA ASP A 21 12.78 -7.17 -3.26
C ASP A 21 12.82 -7.03 -4.79
N ASP A 22 11.67 -6.86 -5.45
CA ASP A 22 11.55 -6.83 -6.91
C ASP A 22 11.40 -5.41 -7.48
N ILE A 23 10.81 -4.48 -6.71
CA ILE A 23 10.43 -3.14 -7.16
C ILE A 23 10.86 -2.11 -6.10
N ASP A 24 11.57 -1.06 -6.54
CA ASP A 24 11.87 0.07 -5.66
C ASP A 24 10.70 1.06 -5.62
N TRP A 25 10.30 1.48 -4.42
CA TRP A 25 9.19 2.41 -4.20
C TRP A 25 9.45 3.79 -4.82
N GLN A 26 10.71 4.21 -4.98
CA GLN A 26 11.06 5.46 -5.66
C GLN A 26 10.89 5.36 -7.18
N SER A 27 10.87 4.14 -7.74
CA SER A 27 10.66 3.91 -9.17
C SER A 27 9.18 3.96 -9.55
N ILE A 28 8.26 3.89 -8.58
CA ILE A 28 6.83 3.94 -8.82
C ILE A 28 6.40 5.40 -9.01
N ALA A 29 5.80 5.69 -10.17
CA ALA A 29 5.15 6.97 -10.40
C ALA A 29 3.77 7.02 -9.72
N ASP A 30 3.41 8.19 -9.24
CA ASP A 30 2.16 8.46 -8.51
C ASP A 30 0.90 8.26 -9.36
N ASP A 31 1.01 8.51 -10.67
CA ASP A 31 -0.06 8.31 -11.65
C ASP A 31 -0.04 6.89 -12.30
N GLU A 32 0.95 6.05 -11.98
CA GLU A 32 1.03 4.69 -12.56
C GLU A 32 -0.11 3.80 -12.04
N PRO A 33 -0.78 3.04 -12.92
CA PRO A 33 -1.78 2.08 -12.49
C PRO A 33 -1.15 0.99 -11.62
N LEU A 34 -1.75 0.70 -10.47
CA LEU A 34 -1.32 -0.38 -9.56
C LEU A 34 -1.96 -1.73 -9.94
N PHE A 35 -3.13 -1.68 -10.60
CA PHE A 35 -3.86 -2.86 -11.09
C PHE A 35 -3.72 -3.10 -12.60
N GLY A 36 -3.59 -4.37 -12.94
CA GLY A 36 -3.74 -4.88 -14.32
C GLY A 36 -2.41 -5.27 -14.96
N ALA A 37 -2.48 -5.81 -16.18
CA ALA A 37 -1.33 -6.40 -16.87
C ALA A 37 -0.25 -5.40 -17.31
N LYS A 38 -0.51 -4.09 -17.17
CA LYS A 38 0.45 -3.01 -17.47
C LYS A 38 1.13 -2.47 -16.22
N SER A 39 0.71 -2.91 -15.04
CA SER A 39 1.22 -2.45 -13.76
C SER A 39 2.42 -3.28 -13.36
N ARG A 40 3.48 -2.62 -12.87
CA ARG A 40 4.66 -3.32 -12.34
C ARG A 40 4.32 -4.11 -11.08
N ILE A 41 3.50 -3.52 -10.22
CA ILE A 41 3.05 -4.15 -8.98
C ILE A 41 2.08 -5.29 -9.29
N ALA A 42 1.30 -5.19 -10.37
CA ALA A 42 0.29 -6.18 -10.74
C ALA A 42 -0.58 -6.58 -9.53
N MET A 43 -1.09 -5.56 -8.82
CA MET A 43 -1.79 -5.75 -7.55
C MET A 43 -3.01 -6.65 -7.75
N ASP A 44 -3.09 -7.72 -6.97
CA ASP A 44 -4.17 -8.68 -7.05
C ASP A 44 -5.33 -8.29 -6.12
N SER A 45 -6.43 -9.03 -6.20
CA SER A 45 -7.61 -8.76 -5.35
C SER A 45 -7.35 -8.99 -3.86
N LEU A 46 -6.34 -9.81 -3.52
CA LEU A 46 -5.89 -10.03 -2.14
C LEU A 46 -5.07 -8.85 -1.63
N ASP A 47 -4.07 -8.41 -2.40
CA ASP A 47 -3.23 -7.27 -2.05
C ASP A 47 -4.06 -6.00 -1.85
N ALA A 48 -5.02 -5.77 -2.74
CA ALA A 48 -5.98 -4.67 -2.65
C ALA A 48 -6.72 -4.63 -1.31
N LEU A 49 -7.13 -5.81 -0.82
CA LEU A 49 -7.81 -5.96 0.46
C LEU A 49 -6.85 -5.61 1.61
N GLN A 50 -5.63 -6.14 1.57
CA GLN A 50 -4.60 -5.92 2.58
C GLN A 50 -4.22 -4.44 2.68
N VAL A 51 -3.93 -3.81 1.55
CA VAL A 51 -3.67 -2.37 1.46
C VAL A 51 -4.87 -1.57 1.97
N SER A 52 -6.10 -1.92 1.59
CA SER A 52 -7.29 -1.20 2.09
C SER A 52 -7.44 -1.28 3.60
N LEU A 53 -7.11 -2.43 4.19
CA LEU A 53 -7.14 -2.65 5.63
C LEU A 53 -6.02 -1.85 6.30
N ALA A 54 -4.80 -1.91 5.75
CA ALA A 54 -3.66 -1.14 6.24
C ALA A 54 -3.97 0.37 6.20
N LEU A 55 -4.54 0.88 5.11
CA LEU A 55 -4.94 2.28 5.01
C LEU A 55 -5.98 2.67 6.08
N GLN A 56 -6.96 1.79 6.32
CA GLN A 56 -7.94 2.00 7.39
C GLN A 56 -7.28 2.06 8.77
N GLN A 57 -6.29 1.20 9.03
CA GLN A 57 -5.61 1.14 10.33
C GLN A 57 -4.61 2.27 10.53
N HIS A 58 -3.87 2.65 9.47
CA HIS A 58 -2.82 3.67 9.53
C HIS A 58 -3.38 5.10 9.42
N TYR A 59 -4.38 5.32 8.56
CA TYR A 59 -4.90 6.67 8.26
C TYR A 59 -6.34 6.88 8.74
N GLY A 60 -7.00 5.85 9.29
CA GLY A 60 -8.39 5.94 9.71
C GLY A 60 -9.38 6.06 8.54
N VAL A 61 -8.94 5.83 7.30
CA VAL A 61 -9.78 6.00 6.10
C VAL A 61 -10.56 4.72 5.80
N ARG A 62 -11.88 4.80 5.71
CA ARG A 62 -12.73 3.65 5.45
C ARG A 62 -13.11 3.58 3.98
N ILE A 63 -12.64 2.54 3.29
CA ILE A 63 -13.01 2.28 1.90
C ILE A 63 -14.20 1.33 1.88
N GLU A 64 -15.40 1.85 1.66
CA GLU A 64 -16.62 1.05 1.60
C GLU A 64 -16.93 0.62 0.16
N GLY A 65 -16.85 -0.68 -0.11
CA GLY A 65 -17.30 -1.28 -1.37
C GLY A 65 -16.18 -1.62 -2.36
N ALA A 66 -16.32 -2.78 -3.02
CA ALA A 66 -15.32 -3.30 -3.95
C ALA A 66 -15.07 -2.41 -5.18
N LYS A 67 -16.08 -1.60 -5.59
CA LYS A 67 -15.96 -0.66 -6.72
C LYS A 67 -15.15 0.57 -6.34
N ASP A 68 -15.37 1.11 -5.16
CA ASP A 68 -14.66 2.28 -4.65
C ASP A 68 -13.22 1.91 -4.26
N GLY A 69 -13.02 0.74 -3.65
CA GLY A 69 -11.67 0.18 -3.42
C GLY A 69 -10.82 0.13 -4.67
N ARG A 70 -11.36 -0.42 -5.76
CA ARG A 70 -10.61 -0.55 -7.02
C ARG A 70 -10.34 0.79 -7.71
N LYS A 71 -11.19 1.80 -7.49
CA LYS A 71 -10.99 3.17 -7.99
C LYS A 71 -9.98 3.96 -7.15
N ILE A 72 -10.08 3.85 -5.83
CA ILE A 72 -9.19 4.55 -4.89
C ILE A 72 -7.78 3.98 -4.99
N LEU A 73 -7.66 2.65 -5.01
CA LEU A 73 -6.40 1.92 -5.16
C LEU A 73 -5.92 1.84 -6.62
N ALA A 74 -6.47 2.65 -7.53
CA ALA A 74 -6.07 2.62 -8.95
C ALA A 74 -4.63 3.12 -9.15
N SER A 75 -4.25 4.19 -8.44
CA SER A 75 -2.94 4.86 -8.52
C SER A 75 -2.62 5.49 -7.15
N ILE A 76 -1.34 5.73 -6.85
CA ILE A 76 -0.93 6.36 -5.57
C ILE A 76 -1.58 7.74 -5.41
N ALA A 77 -1.68 8.52 -6.49
CA ALA A 77 -2.33 9.82 -6.48
C ALA A 77 -3.80 9.76 -6.05
N SER A 78 -4.55 8.74 -6.49
CA SER A 78 -5.95 8.52 -6.07
C SER A 78 -6.05 8.19 -4.59
N ILE A 79 -5.15 7.36 -4.07
CA ILE A 79 -5.13 7.02 -2.64
C ILE A 79 -4.77 8.27 -1.82
N ALA A 80 -3.74 9.00 -2.23
CA ALA A 80 -3.31 10.22 -1.57
C ALA A 80 -4.41 11.29 -1.60
N ALA A 81 -5.15 11.44 -2.69
CA ALA A 81 -6.29 12.33 -2.79
C ALA A 81 -7.43 11.89 -1.87
N PHE A 82 -7.72 10.58 -1.80
CA PHE A 82 -8.74 10.04 -0.91
C PHE A 82 -8.38 10.26 0.56
N ILE A 83 -7.12 10.02 0.94
CA ILE A 83 -6.62 10.30 2.29
C ILE A 83 -6.70 11.79 2.56
N ARG A 84 -6.19 12.66 1.69
CA ARG A 84 -6.27 14.12 1.89
C ARG A 84 -7.71 14.63 2.02
N SER A 85 -8.65 14.01 1.32
CA SER A 85 -10.07 14.36 1.41
C SER A 85 -10.76 13.81 2.66
N GLY A 86 -10.25 12.75 3.28
CA GLY A 86 -10.80 12.13 4.49
C GLY A 86 -10.01 12.40 5.77
N ALA A 87 -8.77 12.86 5.66
CA ALA A 87 -7.84 13.07 6.75
C ALA A 87 -7.90 14.52 7.24
N GLU A 88 -8.94 14.83 8.02
CA GLU A 88 -8.96 15.99 8.92
C GLU A 88 -8.54 15.63 10.36
N GLY A 89 -7.86 14.50 10.62
CA GLY A 89 -7.44 14.22 12.01
C GLY A 89 -6.80 12.86 12.34
N GLY A 90 -5.77 12.44 11.59
CA GLY A 90 -4.97 11.27 11.96
C GLY A 90 -3.50 11.63 12.09
N GLU A 91 -3.04 11.87 13.31
CA GLU A 91 -1.63 12.04 13.65
C GLU A 91 -0.89 10.74 13.31
N LEU A 92 0.09 10.84 12.40
CA LEU A 92 0.84 9.70 11.88
C LEU A 92 1.84 9.22 12.93
N GLU A 93 1.45 8.23 13.74
CA GLU A 93 2.39 7.49 14.58
C GLU A 93 3.16 6.49 13.69
N PRO A 94 4.49 6.59 13.56
CA PRO A 94 5.31 5.63 12.83
C PRO A 94 5.57 4.39 13.70
N ASP A 95 4.53 3.66 14.06
CA ASP A 95 4.68 2.31 14.60
C ASP A 95 4.18 1.34 13.54
N GLN A 96 5.07 0.47 13.05
CA GLN A 96 4.82 -0.87 12.49
C GLN A 96 6.07 -1.34 11.71
N ALA A 97 7.20 -1.47 12.40
CA ALA A 97 8.29 -2.34 11.96
C ALA A 97 8.23 -3.67 12.74
N LYS A 98 7.14 -4.44 12.60
CA LYS A 98 7.07 -5.82 13.14
C LYS A 98 6.15 -6.75 12.33
N VAL A 99 6.61 -7.26 11.19
CA VAL A 99 6.29 -8.59 10.62
C VAL A 99 7.40 -8.86 9.59
N GLY A 100 8.13 -9.97 9.51
CA GLY A 100 8.19 -11.16 10.34
C GLY A 100 9.36 -12.02 9.87
N GLU A 101 10.37 -12.23 10.72
CA GLU A 101 11.36 -13.27 10.49
C GLU A 101 10.79 -14.60 10.98
N LYS A 102 10.22 -15.39 10.06
CA LYS A 102 10.04 -16.83 10.28
C LYS A 102 10.48 -17.59 9.03
N ALA A 103 11.62 -18.26 9.18
CA ALA A 103 11.89 -19.65 8.81
C ALA A 103 13.22 -19.81 8.07
N GLN A 104 14.25 -20.19 8.82
CA GLN A 104 15.28 -21.10 8.33
C GLN A 104 15.00 -22.42 9.08
N PHE A 105 14.49 -23.49 8.46
CA PHE A 105 15.29 -24.52 7.73
C PHE A 105 16.58 -24.80 8.54
N THR A 106 16.84 -25.97 9.13
CA THR A 106 16.90 -27.29 8.49
C THR A 106 17.07 -28.43 9.53
N SER A 107 16.48 -29.59 9.18
CA SER A 107 17.05 -30.94 9.29
C SER A 107 17.08 -31.69 10.64
N SER A 108 16.38 -32.83 10.61
CA SER A 108 16.54 -34.06 11.39
C SER A 108 17.98 -34.40 11.79
N LYS A 109 18.16 -34.83 13.04
CA LYS A 109 18.61 -36.20 13.39
C LYS A 109 18.30 -36.52 14.85
#